data_AF-A0A8H9GNN2-F1
#
_entry.id   AF-A0A8H9GNN2-F1
#
_cell.length_a   1.000
_cell.length_b   1.000
_cell.length_c   1.000
_cell.angle_alpha   90.00
_cell.angle_beta   90.00
_cell.angle_gamma   90.00
#
_symmetry.space_group_name_H-M   'P 1'
#
loop_
_entity.id
_entity.type
_entity.pdbx_description
1 polymer ?
#
loop_
_entity_poly.entity_id
_entity_poly.type
_entity_poly.pdbx_seq_one_letter_code
_entity_poly.pdbx_strand_id
1 'polypeptide(L)'
;MTPGRWRSAALAALWTLVAATLALGAYSLWRAGVTDQFAWLATLRALLAAVVLVWWTQLLGRYTQAQPTPDGDGVLRSLRALFPWLTSLRMALWALSALAYLSGALNANPVALTAIATIELGFILAKNAVYGSLVRAAPHPEDPHARARLLSWLNVAAPLSLALGVVNVVPVAGLAGAPDAVSLTVYGLHALLDVAATLLALKAVQTAPQPRPA
;
A
#
# COMPACT_ATOMS: atom_id res chain seq x y z
N MET A 1 -17.78 0.93 -18.63
CA MET A 1 -16.54 1.74 -18.79
C MET A 1 -15.58 1.01 -19.72
N THR A 2 -14.93 1.73 -20.65
CA THR A 2 -13.93 1.15 -21.56
C THR A 2 -12.62 0.83 -20.80
N PRO A 3 -11.74 -0.05 -21.32
CA PRO A 3 -10.42 -0.31 -20.75
C PRO A 3 -9.62 0.96 -20.46
N GLY A 4 -9.64 1.91 -21.41
CA GLY A 4 -8.99 3.20 -21.26
C GLY A 4 -9.52 4.01 -20.07
N ARG A 5 -10.84 4.02 -19.83
CA ARG A 5 -11.45 4.74 -18.70
C ARG A 5 -11.10 4.11 -17.35
N TRP A 6 -11.10 2.78 -17.26
CA TRP A 6 -10.68 2.07 -16.03
C TRP A 6 -9.24 2.37 -15.68
N ARG A 7 -8.36 2.34 -16.68
CA ARG A 7 -6.95 2.71 -16.52
C ARG A 7 -6.79 4.15 -16.04
N SER A 8 -7.44 5.13 -16.69
CA SER A 8 -7.34 6.54 -16.27
C SER A 8 -7.85 6.75 -14.85
N ALA A 9 -8.97 6.10 -14.47
CA ALA A 9 -9.50 6.17 -13.11
C ALA A 9 -8.52 5.56 -12.09
N ALA A 10 -7.93 4.39 -12.40
CA ALA A 10 -6.94 3.76 -11.54
C ALA A 10 -5.69 4.64 -11.35
N LEU A 11 -5.14 5.18 -12.44
CA LEU A 11 -3.97 6.05 -12.38
C LEU A 11 -4.27 7.35 -11.62
N ALA A 12 -5.43 7.96 -11.84
CA ALA A 12 -5.86 9.14 -11.09
C ALA A 12 -5.92 8.83 -9.59
N ALA A 13 -6.61 7.75 -9.20
CA ALA A 13 -6.71 7.34 -7.79
C ALA A 13 -5.35 7.04 -7.17
N LEU A 14 -4.43 6.39 -7.90
CA LEU A 14 -3.08 6.09 -7.42
C LEU A 14 -2.23 7.35 -7.24
N TRP A 15 -2.30 8.31 -8.17
CA TRP A 15 -1.62 9.60 -8.02
C TRP A 15 -2.20 10.44 -6.87
N THR A 16 -3.51 10.41 -6.69
CA THR A 16 -4.15 11.01 -5.51
C THR A 16 -3.66 10.31 -4.24
N LEU A 17 -3.50 8.98 -4.24
CA LEU A 17 -2.97 8.23 -3.10
C LEU A 17 -1.51 8.58 -2.80
N VAL A 18 -0.67 8.83 -3.81
CA VAL A 18 0.70 9.36 -3.60
C VAL A 18 0.64 10.67 -2.82
N ALA A 19 -0.14 11.64 -3.31
CA ALA A 19 -0.27 12.95 -2.66
C ALA A 19 -0.84 12.82 -1.24
N ALA A 20 -1.88 12.00 -1.06
CA ALA A 20 -2.49 11.76 0.24
C ALA A 20 -1.52 11.07 1.22
N THR A 21 -0.65 10.17 0.74
CA THR A 21 0.34 9.49 1.59
C THR A 21 1.43 10.46 2.07
N LEU A 22 1.87 11.39 1.20
CA LEU A 22 2.79 12.46 1.59
C LEU A 22 2.13 13.43 2.58
N ALA A 23 0.89 13.86 2.29
CA ALA A 23 0.12 14.72 3.18
C ALA A 23 -0.11 14.06 4.55
N LEU A 24 -0.40 12.75 4.58
CA LEU A 24 -0.56 11.99 5.81
C LEU A 24 0.73 11.94 6.63
N GLY A 25 1.87 11.71 5.97
CA GLY A 25 3.18 11.74 6.63
C GLY A 25 3.47 13.10 7.25
N ALA A 26 3.27 14.18 6.50
CA ALA A 26 3.45 15.55 6.98
C ALA A 26 2.50 15.88 8.14
N TYR A 27 1.21 15.50 8.03
CA TYR A 27 0.22 15.67 9.10
C TYR A 27 0.61 14.92 10.37
N SER A 28 1.06 13.67 10.24
CA SER A 28 1.47 12.84 11.38
C SER A 28 2.67 13.43 12.10
N LEU A 29 3.69 13.90 11.35
CA LEU A 29 4.86 14.56 11.93
C LEU A 29 4.50 15.87 12.64
N TRP A 30 3.64 16.68 12.01
CA TRP A 30 3.16 17.93 12.59
C TRP A 30 2.40 17.71 13.90
N ARG A 31 1.57 16.67 13.97
CA ARG A 31 0.76 16.34 15.16
C ARG A 31 1.57 15.75 16.30
N ALA A 32 2.54 14.88 16.02
CA ALA A 32 3.37 14.26 17.04
C ALA A 32 4.49 15.18 17.55
N GLY A 33 4.88 16.18 16.75
CA GLY A 33 5.98 17.09 17.05
C GLY A 33 7.31 16.57 16.53
N VAL A 34 8.20 17.50 16.17
CA VAL A 34 9.45 17.21 15.44
C VAL A 34 10.53 16.53 16.30
N THR A 35 10.30 16.40 17.61
CA THR A 35 11.22 15.77 18.55
C THR A 35 10.92 14.29 18.79
N ASP A 36 9.78 13.78 18.32
CA ASP A 36 9.41 12.37 18.46
C ASP A 36 10.11 11.50 17.41
N GLN A 37 10.96 10.59 17.87
CA GLN A 37 11.71 9.65 17.03
C GLN A 37 10.80 8.67 16.29
N PHE A 38 9.68 8.24 16.90
CA PHE A 38 8.73 7.35 16.25
C PHE A 38 7.94 8.06 15.16
N ALA A 39 7.62 9.33 15.34
CA ALA A 39 7.00 10.17 14.32
C ALA A 39 7.90 10.32 13.09
N TRP A 40 9.21 10.49 13.28
CA TRP A 40 10.17 10.52 12.19
C TRP A 40 10.23 9.20 11.42
N LEU A 41 10.26 8.06 12.12
CA LEU A 41 10.24 6.73 11.48
C LEU A 41 8.95 6.49 10.70
N ALA A 42 7.80 6.89 11.26
CA ALA A 42 6.52 6.80 10.57
C ALA A 42 6.47 7.69 9.31
N THR A 43 7.07 8.88 9.37
CA THR A 43 7.17 9.82 8.25
C THR A 43 8.10 9.30 7.17
N LEU A 44 9.26 8.76 7.55
CA LEU A 44 10.19 8.12 6.61
C LEU A 44 9.51 6.95 5.89
N ARG A 45 8.75 6.13 6.62
CA ARG A 45 7.94 5.05 6.04
C ARG A 45 6.92 5.60 5.04
N ALA A 46 6.24 6.70 5.34
CA ALA A 46 5.26 7.32 4.45
C ALA A 46 5.92 7.88 3.17
N LEU A 47 7.05 8.57 3.31
CA LEU A 47 7.82 9.10 2.18
C LEU A 47 8.31 7.98 1.27
N LEU A 48 8.90 6.93 1.85
CA LEU A 48 9.35 5.76 1.13
C LEU A 48 8.20 5.05 0.41
N ALA A 49 7.04 4.93 1.07
CA ALA A 49 5.83 4.38 0.47
C ALA A 49 5.34 5.20 -0.72
N ALA A 50 5.35 6.53 -0.62
CA ALA A 50 4.96 7.42 -1.70
C ALA A 50 5.91 7.28 -2.91
N VAL A 51 7.23 7.24 -2.70
CA VAL A 51 8.22 7.07 -3.77
C VAL A 51 8.03 5.72 -4.49
N VAL A 52 7.88 4.63 -3.73
CA VAL A 52 7.58 3.30 -4.29
C VAL A 52 6.27 3.32 -5.07
N LEU A 53 5.25 4.01 -4.56
CA LEU A 53 3.95 4.13 -5.22
C LEU A 53 4.03 4.94 -6.52
N VAL A 54 4.87 5.97 -6.61
CA VAL A 54 5.11 6.72 -7.86
C VAL A 54 5.58 5.78 -8.96
N TRP A 55 6.65 5.01 -8.72
CA TRP A 55 7.19 4.11 -9.73
C TRP A 55 6.25 2.95 -10.04
N TRP A 56 5.57 2.42 -9.03
CA TRP A 56 4.55 1.40 -9.23
C TRP A 56 3.40 1.90 -10.12
N THR A 57 2.93 3.13 -9.90
CA THR A 57 1.87 3.77 -10.69
C THR A 57 2.30 3.95 -12.15
N GLN A 58 3.54 4.40 -12.38
CA GLN A 58 4.10 4.54 -13.72
C GLN A 58 4.19 3.19 -14.45
N LEU A 59 4.70 2.14 -13.77
CA LEU A 59 4.77 0.79 -14.35
C LEU A 59 3.39 0.22 -14.63
N LEU A 60 2.42 0.41 -13.71
CA LEU A 60 1.05 -0.07 -13.93
C LEU A 60 0.44 0.61 -15.17
N GLY A 61 0.71 1.90 -15.37
CA GLY A 61 0.25 2.64 -16.54
C GLY A 61 0.74 2.03 -17.85
N ARG A 62 2.03 1.69 -17.93
CA ARG A 62 2.65 1.03 -19.10
C ARG A 62 2.12 -0.41 -19.27
N TYR A 63 2.08 -1.16 -18.17
CA TYR A 63 1.61 -2.54 -18.15
C TYR A 63 0.15 -2.66 -18.66
N THR A 64 -0.73 -1.77 -18.20
CA THR A 64 -2.14 -1.75 -18.64
C THR A 64 -2.34 -1.22 -20.07
N GLN A 65 -1.29 -0.72 -20.72
CA GLN A 65 -1.23 -0.44 -22.15
C GLN A 65 -0.61 -1.58 -22.96
N ALA A 66 -0.29 -2.71 -22.34
CA ALA A 66 0.48 -3.79 -22.95
C ALA A 66 1.87 -3.33 -23.47
N GLN A 67 2.46 -2.32 -22.83
CA GLN A 67 3.80 -1.85 -23.17
C GLN A 67 4.84 -2.58 -22.32
N PRO A 68 5.75 -3.37 -22.93
CA PRO A 68 6.82 -4.03 -22.20
C PRO A 68 7.78 -3.00 -21.60
N THR A 69 8.26 -3.26 -20.39
CA THR A 69 9.25 -2.42 -19.71
C THR A 69 10.58 -3.17 -19.64
N PRO A 70 11.60 -2.78 -20.44
CA PRO A 70 12.90 -3.44 -20.46
C PRO A 70 13.59 -3.43 -19.10
N ASP A 71 14.42 -4.44 -18.81
CA ASP A 71 15.14 -4.54 -17.53
C ASP A 71 16.10 -3.37 -17.25
N GLY A 72 16.55 -2.67 -18.29
CA GLY A 72 17.37 -1.45 -18.17
C GLY A 72 16.60 -0.19 -17.76
N ASP A 73 15.26 -0.23 -17.80
CA ASP A 73 14.42 0.92 -17.51
C ASP A 73 14.62 1.44 -16.08
N GLY A 74 14.80 2.77 -15.96
CA GLY A 74 15.09 3.40 -14.68
C GLY A 74 13.98 3.24 -13.64
N VAL A 75 12.71 3.25 -14.07
CA VAL A 75 11.55 3.11 -13.16
C VAL A 75 11.50 1.70 -12.60
N LEU A 76 11.65 0.69 -13.47
CA LEU A 76 11.67 -0.72 -13.07
C LEU A 76 12.83 -1.03 -12.11
N ARG A 77 14.04 -0.57 -12.44
CA ARG A 77 15.22 -0.75 -11.57
C ARG A 77 15.07 -0.05 -10.23
N SER A 78 14.58 1.20 -10.24
CA SER A 78 14.39 1.96 -9.01
C SER A 78 13.34 1.30 -8.11
N LEU A 79 12.23 0.83 -8.69
CA LEU A 79 11.23 0.09 -7.94
C LEU A 79 11.82 -1.19 -7.35
N ARG A 80 12.50 -2.02 -8.16
CA ARG A 80 13.18 -3.26 -7.73
C ARG A 80 14.12 -3.03 -6.56
N ALA A 81 14.86 -1.93 -6.57
CA ALA A 81 15.80 -1.58 -5.52
C ALA A 81 15.09 -1.14 -4.23
N LEU A 82 14.00 -0.36 -4.33
CA LEU A 82 13.45 0.37 -3.19
C LEU A 82 12.28 -0.31 -2.48
N PHE A 83 11.44 -1.08 -3.19
CA PHE A 83 10.32 -1.77 -2.54
C PHE A 83 10.77 -2.77 -1.44
N PRO A 84 11.93 -3.45 -1.53
CA PRO A 84 12.42 -4.29 -0.44
C PRO A 84 12.74 -3.47 0.81
N TRP A 85 13.37 -2.30 0.68
CA TRP A 85 13.64 -1.40 1.81
C TRP A 85 12.35 -0.94 2.50
N LEU A 86 11.33 -0.59 1.71
CA LEU A 86 10.01 -0.26 2.25
C LEU A 86 9.40 -1.42 3.05
N THR A 87 9.53 -2.63 2.52
CA THR A 87 8.99 -3.83 3.16
C THR A 87 9.76 -4.15 4.45
N SER A 88 11.08 -4.06 4.43
CA SER A 88 11.92 -4.24 5.62
C SER A 88 11.58 -3.22 6.72
N LEU A 89 11.41 -1.94 6.36
CA LEU A 89 11.01 -0.91 7.33
C LEU A 89 9.63 -1.18 7.91
N ARG A 90 8.66 -1.58 7.08
CA ARG A 90 7.32 -1.98 7.55
C ARG A 90 7.37 -3.18 8.49
N MET A 91 8.16 -4.19 8.16
CA MET A 91 8.35 -5.39 8.99
C MET A 91 9.03 -5.06 10.31
N ALA A 92 10.03 -4.17 10.32
CA ALA A 92 10.69 -3.73 11.54
C ALA A 92 9.73 -2.97 12.46
N LEU A 93 8.95 -2.03 11.92
CA LEU A 93 7.94 -1.29 12.69
C LEU A 93 6.83 -2.20 13.20
N TRP A 94 6.38 -3.15 12.39
CA TRP A 94 5.42 -4.18 12.82
C TRP A 94 6.00 -5.05 13.94
N ALA A 95 7.26 -5.48 13.86
CA ALA A 95 7.90 -6.28 14.90
C ALA A 95 8.01 -5.50 16.22
N LEU A 96 8.33 -4.20 16.15
CA LEU A 96 8.32 -3.32 17.34
C LEU A 96 6.92 -3.21 17.95
N SER A 97 5.87 -3.03 17.13
CA SER A 97 4.49 -3.05 17.60
C SER A 97 4.12 -4.38 18.25
N ALA A 98 4.48 -5.51 17.63
CA ALA A 98 4.22 -6.84 18.16
C ALA A 98 4.92 -7.08 19.50
N LEU A 99 6.17 -6.64 19.66
CA LEU A 99 6.89 -6.70 20.94
C LEU A 99 6.19 -5.85 22.01
N ALA A 100 5.71 -4.65 21.64
CA ALA A 100 4.94 -3.81 22.57
C ALA A 100 3.65 -4.51 23.02
N TYR A 101 2.95 -5.19 22.11
CA TYR A 101 1.73 -5.95 22.43
C TYR A 101 2.02 -7.12 23.37
N LEU A 102 3.12 -7.83 23.15
CA LEU A 102 3.53 -8.98 23.95
C LEU A 102 4.09 -8.61 25.33
N SER A 103 4.59 -7.38 25.50
CA SER A 103 5.14 -6.93 26.78
C SER A 103 4.10 -6.77 27.89
N GLY A 104 2.80 -6.75 27.54
CA GLY A 104 1.71 -6.48 28.49
C GLY A 104 1.63 -5.03 28.96
N ALA A 105 2.42 -4.12 28.38
CA ALA A 105 2.41 -2.70 28.71
C ALA A 105 1.11 -1.97 28.30
N LEU A 106 0.33 -2.57 27.38
CA LEU A 106 -0.93 -2.03 26.91
C LEU A 106 -2.10 -2.70 27.64
N ASN A 107 -3.00 -1.89 28.18
CA ASN A 107 -4.24 -2.36 28.83
C ASN A 107 -5.35 -2.70 27.81
N ALA A 108 -4.98 -3.30 26.67
CA ALA A 108 -5.88 -3.58 25.57
C ALA A 108 -6.32 -5.06 25.53
N ASN A 109 -7.47 -5.33 24.90
CA ASN A 109 -7.96 -6.69 24.71
C ASN A 109 -6.96 -7.52 23.86
N PRO A 110 -6.46 -8.68 24.34
CA PRO A 110 -5.45 -9.49 23.64
C PRO A 110 -5.95 -10.05 22.30
N VAL A 111 -7.25 -10.30 22.16
CA VAL A 111 -7.87 -10.73 20.90
C VAL A 111 -7.79 -9.61 19.87
N ALA A 112 -8.07 -8.37 20.29
CA ALA A 112 -7.95 -7.20 19.42
C ALA A 112 -6.50 -6.98 18.99
N LEU A 113 -5.53 -7.04 19.91
CA LEU A 113 -4.10 -6.92 19.60
C LEU A 113 -3.63 -7.98 18.59
N THR A 114 -4.07 -9.23 18.77
CA THR A 114 -3.76 -10.33 17.84
C THR A 114 -4.35 -10.07 16.45
N ALA A 115 -5.59 -9.60 16.38
CA ALA A 115 -6.24 -9.26 15.11
C ALA A 115 -5.50 -8.14 14.38
N ILE A 116 -5.13 -7.07 15.10
CA ILE A 116 -4.35 -5.94 14.56
C ILE A 116 -3.03 -6.44 13.99
N ALA A 117 -2.23 -7.15 14.80
CA ALA A 117 -0.92 -7.66 14.38
C ALA A 117 -1.03 -8.57 13.14
N THR A 118 -2.06 -9.40 13.06
CA THR A 118 -2.30 -10.32 11.93
C THR A 118 -2.70 -9.56 10.66
N ILE A 119 -3.60 -8.58 10.78
CA ILE A 119 -4.07 -7.75 9.66
C ILE A 119 -2.90 -6.92 9.12
N GLU A 120 -2.12 -6.28 9.98
CA GLU A 120 -0.96 -5.50 9.60
C GLU A 120 0.08 -6.35 8.86
N LEU A 121 0.45 -7.50 9.42
CA LEU A 121 1.39 -8.42 8.78
C LEU A 121 0.87 -8.88 7.41
N GLY A 122 -0.38 -9.33 7.36
CA GLY A 122 -1.02 -9.76 6.12
C GLY A 122 -0.99 -8.66 5.06
N PHE A 123 -1.32 -7.42 5.44
CA PHE A 123 -1.28 -6.27 4.55
C PHE A 123 0.14 -5.98 4.03
N ILE A 124 1.15 -6.02 4.89
CA ILE A 124 2.56 -5.82 4.50
C ILE A 124 2.96 -6.86 3.45
N LEU A 125 2.67 -8.13 3.70
CA LEU A 125 2.99 -9.24 2.80
C LEU A 125 2.24 -9.11 1.46
N ALA A 126 0.95 -8.77 1.51
CA ALA A 126 0.13 -8.59 0.31
C ALA A 126 0.62 -7.42 -0.55
N LYS A 127 0.92 -6.25 0.03
CA LYS A 127 1.45 -5.10 -0.71
C LYS A 127 2.83 -5.41 -1.30
N ASN A 128 3.71 -6.09 -0.56
CA ASN A 128 4.99 -6.56 -1.09
C ASN A 128 4.79 -7.49 -2.31
N ALA A 129 3.84 -8.41 -2.23
CA ALA A 129 3.52 -9.31 -3.34
C ALA A 129 2.89 -8.58 -4.55
N VAL A 130 2.08 -7.54 -4.33
CA VAL A 130 1.57 -6.66 -5.40
C VAL A 130 2.72 -5.94 -6.11
N TYR A 131 3.70 -5.41 -5.37
CA TYR A 131 4.88 -4.77 -5.97
C TYR A 131 5.73 -5.77 -6.75
N GLY A 132 6.08 -6.90 -6.11
CA GLY A 132 6.91 -7.93 -6.73
C GLY A 132 6.26 -8.62 -7.94
N SER A 133 4.94 -8.79 -7.93
CA SER A 133 4.21 -9.34 -9.09
C SER A 133 4.22 -8.39 -10.28
N LEU A 134 3.97 -7.09 -10.09
CA LEU A 134 4.07 -6.12 -11.17
C LEU A 134 5.50 -6.01 -11.71
N VAL A 135 6.51 -5.96 -10.83
CA VAL A 135 7.92 -5.91 -11.22
C VAL A 135 8.35 -7.09 -12.11
N ARG A 136 7.79 -8.28 -11.86
CA ARG A 136 8.03 -9.47 -12.69
C ARG A 136 7.20 -9.49 -13.97
N ALA A 137 6.00 -8.91 -13.92
CA ALA A 137 5.08 -8.86 -15.08
C ALA A 137 5.43 -7.74 -16.07
N ALA A 138 6.08 -6.66 -15.62
CA ALA A 138 6.31 -5.46 -16.42
C ALA A 138 7.16 -5.70 -17.69
N PRO A 139 8.21 -6.55 -17.70
CA PRO A 139 8.95 -6.85 -18.93
C PRO A 139 8.16 -7.64 -19.97
N HIS A 140 7.22 -8.48 -19.50
CA HIS A 140 6.44 -9.43 -20.31
C HIS A 140 4.94 -9.27 -20.04
N PRO A 141 4.30 -8.15 -20.45
CA PRO A 141 2.87 -7.91 -20.20
C PRO A 141 1.95 -8.93 -20.86
N GLU A 142 2.45 -9.68 -21.83
CA GLU A 142 1.79 -10.79 -22.51
C GLU A 142 1.67 -12.06 -21.66
N ASP A 143 2.49 -12.24 -20.62
CA ASP A 143 2.47 -13.46 -19.81
C ASP A 143 1.18 -13.58 -18.99
N PRO A 144 0.29 -14.55 -19.31
CA PRO A 144 -0.97 -14.74 -18.59
C PRO A 144 -0.76 -15.17 -17.14
N HIS A 145 0.31 -15.90 -16.82
CA HIS A 145 0.59 -16.35 -15.46
C HIS A 145 1.09 -15.21 -14.58
N ALA A 146 1.94 -14.32 -15.09
CA ALA A 146 2.33 -13.11 -14.39
C ALA A 146 1.12 -12.21 -14.12
N ARG A 147 0.24 -12.03 -15.11
CA ARG A 147 -1.01 -11.28 -14.95
C ARG A 147 -1.93 -11.88 -13.90
N ALA A 148 -2.15 -13.19 -13.93
CA ALA A 148 -3.00 -13.89 -12.95
C ALA A 148 -2.48 -13.71 -11.52
N ARG A 149 -1.16 -13.79 -11.31
CA ARG A 149 -0.54 -13.53 -9.99
C ARG A 149 -0.72 -12.09 -9.53
N LEU A 150 -0.58 -11.11 -10.42
CA LEU A 150 -0.84 -9.70 -10.05
C LEU A 150 -2.31 -9.51 -9.64
N LEU A 151 -3.25 -10.08 -10.40
CA LEU A 151 -4.67 -10.04 -10.10
C LEU A 151 -5.01 -10.69 -8.75
N SER A 152 -4.43 -11.87 -8.46
CA SER A 152 -4.68 -12.54 -7.18
C SER A 152 -4.19 -11.70 -6.00
N TRP A 153 -3.00 -11.09 -6.10
CA TRP A 153 -2.47 -10.26 -5.03
C TRP A 153 -3.20 -8.94 -4.86
N LEU A 154 -3.66 -8.31 -5.95
CA LEU A 154 -4.54 -7.13 -5.86
C LEU A 154 -5.88 -7.47 -5.19
N ASN A 155 -6.44 -8.64 -5.49
CA ASN A 155 -7.68 -9.12 -4.87
C ASN A 155 -7.51 -9.42 -3.37
N VAL A 156 -6.34 -9.90 -2.94
CA VAL A 156 -6.00 -10.11 -1.52
C VAL A 156 -5.69 -8.79 -0.81
N ALA A 157 -4.99 -7.87 -1.48
CA ALA A 157 -4.60 -6.59 -0.89
C ALA A 157 -5.81 -5.66 -0.61
N ALA A 158 -6.86 -5.71 -1.42
CA ALA A 158 -8.05 -4.88 -1.24
C ALA A 158 -8.78 -5.10 0.11
N PRO A 159 -9.19 -6.33 0.50
CA PRO A 159 -9.83 -6.56 1.79
C PRO A 159 -8.87 -6.31 2.97
N LEU A 160 -7.57 -6.59 2.83
CA LEU A 160 -6.58 -6.29 3.87
C LEU A 160 -6.39 -4.77 4.05
N SER A 161 -6.41 -4.00 2.97
CA SER A 161 -6.39 -2.53 3.02
C SER A 161 -7.62 -2.00 3.76
N LEU A 162 -8.80 -2.57 3.47
CA LEU A 162 -10.04 -2.21 4.16
C LEU A 162 -9.96 -2.57 5.65
N ALA A 163 -9.53 -3.79 5.99
CA ALA A 163 -9.39 -4.24 7.36
C ALA A 163 -8.42 -3.36 8.15
N LEU A 164 -7.27 -3.00 7.56
CA LEU A 164 -6.31 -2.09 8.16
C LEU A 164 -6.90 -0.68 8.35
N GLY A 165 -7.69 -0.21 7.39
CA GLY A 165 -8.44 1.04 7.50
C GLY A 165 -9.41 1.05 8.67
N VAL A 166 -10.20 -0.02 8.83
CA VAL A 166 -11.14 -0.18 9.94
C VAL A 166 -10.40 -0.18 11.27
N VAL A 167 -9.32 -0.96 11.39
CA VAL A 167 -8.51 -1.03 12.61
C VAL A 167 -7.93 0.33 13.01
N ASN A 168 -7.53 1.16 12.05
CA ASN A 168 -6.94 2.48 12.33
C ASN A 168 -7.98 3.55 12.72
N VAL A 169 -9.26 3.33 12.43
CA VAL A 169 -10.35 4.29 12.69
C VAL A 169 -11.22 3.84 13.87
N VAL A 170 -11.29 2.53 14.15
CA VAL A 170 -12.04 2.00 15.29
C VAL A 170 -11.14 1.99 16.52
N PRO A 171 -11.39 2.85 17.53
CA PRO A 171 -10.54 2.90 18.71
C PRO A 171 -10.63 1.59 19.50
N VAL A 172 -9.47 1.01 19.80
CA VAL A 172 -9.36 -0.13 20.71
C VAL A 172 -9.07 0.39 22.10
N ALA A 173 -9.99 0.14 23.04
CA ALA A 173 -9.81 0.51 24.44
C ALA A 173 -8.47 -0.02 24.98
N GLY A 174 -7.67 0.87 25.57
CA GLY A 174 -6.39 0.53 26.21
C GLY A 174 -5.17 0.45 25.29
N LEU A 175 -5.31 0.73 23.99
CA LEU A 175 -4.20 0.72 23.02
C LEU A 175 -3.60 2.13 22.82
N ALA A 176 -4.46 3.15 22.78
CA ALA A 176 -4.12 4.56 22.80
C ALA A 176 -5.34 5.38 23.26
N GLY A 177 -5.13 6.67 23.57
CA GLY A 177 -6.25 7.60 23.74
C GLY A 177 -7.10 7.68 22.47
N ALA A 178 -8.40 7.90 22.61
CA ALA A 178 -9.29 8.01 21.45
C ALA A 178 -8.78 9.11 20.51
N PRO A 179 -8.54 8.83 19.21
CA PRO A 179 -8.12 9.85 18.27
C PRO A 179 -9.21 10.92 18.17
N ASP A 180 -8.81 12.18 18.02
CA ASP A 180 -9.78 13.25 17.77
C ASP A 180 -10.46 13.08 16.39
N ALA A 181 -11.59 13.76 16.21
CA ALA A 181 -12.40 13.66 15.01
C ALA A 181 -11.64 14.01 13.71
N VAL A 182 -10.66 14.92 13.78
CA VAL A 182 -9.85 15.29 12.61
C VAL A 182 -8.91 14.15 12.26
N SER A 183 -8.22 13.57 13.24
CA SER A 183 -7.35 12.40 13.06
C SER A 183 -8.13 11.22 12.45
N LEU A 184 -9.31 10.91 13.00
CA LEU A 184 -10.19 9.84 12.45
C LEU A 184 -10.57 10.09 10.99
N THR A 185 -10.91 11.33 10.66
CA THR A 185 -11.28 11.72 9.29
C THR A 185 -10.09 11.57 8.34
N VAL A 186 -8.91 12.05 8.74
CA VAL A 186 -7.69 11.99 7.92
C VAL A 186 -7.27 10.54 7.67
N TYR A 187 -7.19 9.72 8.71
CA TYR A 187 -6.83 8.30 8.57
C TYR A 187 -7.89 7.51 7.80
N GLY A 188 -9.17 7.76 8.05
CA GLY A 188 -10.28 7.10 7.37
C GLY A 188 -10.33 7.41 5.88
N LEU A 189 -10.19 8.70 5.49
CA LEU A 189 -10.15 9.09 4.08
C LEU A 189 -8.94 8.50 3.35
N HIS A 190 -7.76 8.49 3.99
CA HIS A 190 -6.58 7.87 3.41
C HIS A 190 -6.78 6.36 3.18
N ALA A 191 -7.35 5.65 4.16
CA ALA A 191 -7.64 4.24 4.03
C ALA A 191 -8.66 3.93 2.92
N LEU A 192 -9.75 4.71 2.85
CA LEU A 192 -10.75 4.58 1.78
C LEU A 192 -10.12 4.79 0.40
N LEU A 193 -9.21 5.77 0.28
CA LEU A 193 -8.48 6.03 -0.95
C LEU A 193 -7.53 4.87 -1.32
N ASP A 194 -6.83 4.26 -0.36
CA ASP A 194 -5.98 3.09 -0.63
C ASP A 194 -6.81 1.88 -1.14
N VAL A 195 -7.96 1.63 -0.52
CA VAL A 195 -8.91 0.59 -0.97
C VAL A 195 -9.41 0.89 -2.39
N ALA A 196 -9.89 2.12 -2.63
CA ALA A 196 -10.40 2.52 -3.93
C ALA A 196 -9.33 2.42 -5.03
N ALA A 197 -8.12 2.91 -4.77
CA ALA A 197 -6.99 2.83 -5.70
C ALA A 197 -6.61 1.37 -5.99
N THR A 198 -6.62 0.50 -4.97
CA THR A 198 -6.33 -0.93 -5.14
C THR A 198 -7.40 -1.64 -5.99
N LEU A 199 -8.68 -1.37 -5.74
CA LEU A 199 -9.80 -1.95 -6.52
C LEU A 199 -9.82 -1.42 -7.96
N LEU A 200 -9.54 -0.14 -8.17
CA LEU A 200 -9.44 0.44 -9.51
C LEU A 200 -8.24 -0.14 -10.26
N ALA A 201 -7.09 -0.32 -9.61
CA ALA A 201 -5.94 -0.99 -10.20
C ALA A 201 -6.26 -2.44 -10.58
N LEU A 202 -6.95 -3.19 -9.71
CA LEU A 202 -7.46 -4.53 -10.01
C LEU A 202 -8.31 -4.50 -11.28
N LYS A 203 -9.27 -3.58 -11.36
CA LYS A 203 -10.16 -3.48 -12.53
C LYS A 203 -9.42 -3.06 -13.80
N ALA A 204 -8.44 -2.17 -13.69
CA ALA A 204 -7.59 -1.76 -14.81
C ALA A 204 -6.78 -2.95 -15.35
N VAL A 205 -6.18 -3.78 -14.48
CA VAL A 205 -5.46 -4.99 -14.92
C VAL A 205 -6.41 -6.00 -15.55
N GLN A 206 -7.60 -6.23 -14.97
CA GLN A 206 -8.62 -7.15 -15.52
C GLN A 206 -9.08 -6.76 -16.92
N THR A 207 -9.16 -5.47 -17.20
CA THR A 207 -9.66 -4.94 -18.47
C THR A 207 -8.56 -4.54 -19.45
N ALA A 208 -7.29 -4.64 -19.04
CA ALA A 208 -6.15 -4.34 -19.90
C ALA A 208 -6.17 -5.21 -21.17
N PRO A 209 -5.75 -4.66 -22.33
CA PRO A 209 -5.63 -5.44 -23.56
C PRO A 209 -4.73 -6.66 -23.33
N GLN A 210 -5.16 -7.82 -23.82
CA GLN A 210 -4.26 -8.96 -23.94
C GLN A 210 -3.43 -8.80 -25.20
N PRO A 211 -2.09 -8.85 -25.12
CA PRO A 211 -1.26 -8.93 -26.32
C PRO A 211 -1.70 -10.17 -27.11
N ARG A 212 -1.95 -10.01 -28.41
CA ARG A 212 -2.17 -11.17 -29.27
C ARG A 212 -0.84 -11.94 -29.35
N PRO A 213 -0.84 -13.27 -29.19
CA PRO A 213 0.34 -14.05 -29.54
C PRO A 213 0.67 -13.76 -31.02
N ALA A 214 1.93 -13.42 -31.27
CA ALA A 214 2.48 -13.31 -32.62
C ALA A 214 2.56 -14.69 -33.27
#